data_AF-A0A2C6KND5-F1
#
_entry.id   AF-A0A2C6KND5-F1
#
_cell.length_a   1.000
_cell.length_b   1.000
_cell.length_c   1.000
_cell.angle_alpha   90.00
_cell.angle_beta   90.00
_cell.angle_gamma   90.00
#
_symmetry.space_group_name_H-M   'P 1'
#
loop_
_entity.id
_entity.type
_entity.pdbx_description
1 polymer ?
#
loop_
_entity_poly.entity_id
_entity_poly.type
_entity_poly.pdbx_seq_one_letter_code
_entity_poly.pdbx_strand_id
1 'polypeptide(L)'
;MEDDIIQVLGRELDFVLSIGDKEKEFSSLEATFQTQVLAVVAETEFDYPKLGLKRALTVIVSKLKEFQRLTWILQQQPAYLLRLLGAVNRPWQLEAAVELTQQIYNEIEDDRVRHLFTALLRCLAKQETERAENLFTCFDP
;
A
#
# COMPACT_ATOMS: atom_id res chain seq x y z
N MET A 1 38.57 -30.41 -23.63
CA MET A 1 37.17 -30.17 -24.05
C MET A 1 36.19 -31.05 -23.28
N GLU A 2 36.21 -32.38 -23.40
CA GLU A 2 35.34 -33.24 -22.57
C GLU A 2 35.72 -33.21 -21.08
N ASP A 3 37.03 -33.27 -20.76
CA ASP A 3 37.49 -33.21 -19.37
C ASP A 3 37.16 -31.88 -18.66
N ASP A 4 37.20 -30.76 -19.39
CA ASP A 4 36.85 -29.43 -18.83
C ASP A 4 35.35 -29.36 -18.52
N ILE A 5 34.51 -29.95 -19.36
CA ILE A 5 33.05 -29.99 -19.17
C ILE A 5 32.70 -30.87 -17.97
N ILE A 6 33.37 -32.02 -17.81
CA ILE A 6 33.17 -32.91 -16.66
C ILE A 6 33.58 -32.20 -15.36
N GLN A 7 34.67 -31.42 -15.39
CA GLN A 7 35.14 -30.70 -14.20
C GLN A 7 34.21 -29.57 -13.77
N VAL A 8 33.63 -28.85 -14.74
CA VAL A 8 32.63 -27.80 -14.48
C VAL A 8 31.33 -28.42 -13.96
N LEU A 9 30.83 -29.48 -14.60
CA LEU A 9 29.62 -30.17 -14.15
C LEU A 9 29.79 -30.79 -12.76
N GLY A 10 30.98 -31.32 -12.44
CA GLY A 10 31.31 -31.82 -11.10
C GLY A 10 31.20 -30.74 -10.02
N ARG A 11 31.77 -29.54 -10.26
CA ARG A 11 31.65 -28.42 -9.31
C ARG A 11 30.23 -27.95 -9.11
N GLU A 12 29.45 -27.83 -10.19
CA GLU A 12 28.05 -27.40 -10.09
C GLU A 12 27.20 -28.44 -9.36
N LEU A 13 27.46 -29.73 -9.57
CA LEU A 13 26.79 -30.80 -8.84
C LEU A 13 27.16 -30.79 -7.34
N ASP A 14 28.44 -30.62 -7.02
CA ASP A 14 28.92 -30.50 -5.63
C ASP A 14 28.33 -29.26 -4.94
N PHE A 15 28.19 -28.15 -5.68
CA PHE A 15 27.51 -26.96 -5.19
C PHE A 15 26.04 -27.26 -4.87
N VAL A 16 25.30 -27.90 -5.78
CA VAL A 16 23.89 -28.28 -5.58
C VAL A 16 23.74 -29.24 -4.40
N LEU A 17 24.63 -30.22 -4.25
CA LEU A 17 24.64 -31.14 -3.11
C LEU A 17 24.94 -30.41 -1.79
N SER A 18 25.73 -29.33 -1.82
CA SER A 18 26.02 -28.49 -0.65
C SER A 18 24.89 -27.53 -0.25
N ILE A 19 23.87 -27.31 -1.11
CA ILE A 19 22.78 -26.36 -0.83
C ILE A 19 21.99 -26.77 0.41
N GLY A 20 21.70 -28.06 0.59
CA GLY A 20 20.94 -28.53 1.75
C GLY A 20 21.65 -28.31 3.08
N ASP A 21 22.99 -28.40 3.08
CA ASP A 21 23.78 -28.12 4.28
C ASP A 21 23.91 -26.62 4.52
N LYS A 22 24.04 -25.81 3.46
CA LYS A 22 24.01 -24.34 3.55
C LYS A 22 22.66 -23.83 4.04
N GLU A 23 21.54 -24.43 3.65
CA GLU A 23 20.21 -24.05 4.15
C GLU A 23 20.05 -24.34 5.65
N LYS A 24 20.61 -25.46 6.14
CA LYS A 24 20.65 -25.77 7.57
C LYS A 24 21.53 -24.78 8.33
N GLU A 25 22.69 -24.45 7.78
CA GLU A 25 23.61 -23.46 8.35
C GLU A 25 22.94 -22.09 8.41
N PHE A 26 22.26 -21.66 7.35
CA PHE A 26 21.49 -20.42 7.32
C PHE A 26 20.37 -20.39 8.36
N SER A 27 19.65 -21.50 8.52
CA SER A 27 18.58 -21.62 9.52
C SER A 27 19.14 -21.53 10.95
N SER A 28 20.31 -22.14 11.20
CA SER A 28 20.99 -22.05 12.49
C SER A 28 21.53 -20.64 12.78
N LEU A 29 22.02 -19.95 11.74
CA LEU A 29 22.51 -18.59 11.83
C LEU A 29 21.36 -17.60 12.06
N GLU A 30 20.21 -17.79 11.41
CA GLU A 30 19.00 -17.01 11.64
C GLU A 30 18.50 -17.18 13.08
N ALA A 31 18.47 -18.41 13.60
CA ALA A 31 18.08 -18.68 14.99
C ALA A 31 19.06 -18.03 16.00
N THR A 32 20.36 -18.08 15.70
CA THR A 32 21.40 -17.47 16.53
C THR A 32 21.31 -15.94 16.50
N PHE A 33 21.13 -15.35 15.32
CA PHE A 33 20.93 -13.92 15.13
C PHE A 33 19.67 -13.43 15.83
N GLN A 34 18.54 -14.12 15.68
CA GLN A 34 17.31 -13.79 16.40
C GLN A 34 17.52 -13.83 17.91
N THR A 35 18.22 -14.84 18.45
CA THR A 35 18.47 -14.95 19.89
C THR A 35 19.36 -13.81 20.40
N GLN A 36 20.43 -13.48 19.68
CA GLN A 36 21.36 -12.41 20.07
C GLN A 36 20.75 -11.02 19.91
N VAL A 37 20.04 -10.78 18.81
CA VAL A 37 19.35 -9.51 18.56
C VAL A 37 18.20 -9.32 19.53
N LEU A 38 17.38 -10.34 19.82
CA LEU A 38 16.30 -10.22 20.81
C LEU A 38 16.84 -9.94 22.22
N ALA A 39 18.02 -10.47 22.60
CA ALA A 39 18.65 -10.16 23.88
C ALA A 39 19.13 -8.71 23.96
N VAL A 40 19.73 -8.17 22.91
CA VAL A 40 20.16 -6.75 22.85
C VAL A 40 18.96 -5.82 22.71
N VAL A 41 17.96 -6.22 21.93
CA VAL A 41 16.74 -5.45 21.71
C VAL A 41 15.83 -5.47 22.94
N ALA A 42 15.93 -6.45 23.84
CA ALA A 42 15.21 -6.43 25.12
C ALA A 42 15.77 -5.38 26.10
N GLU A 43 17.05 -5.00 25.98
CA GLU A 43 17.69 -3.95 26.77
C GLU A 43 17.36 -2.54 26.24
N THR A 44 17.02 -2.45 24.95
CA THR A 44 16.40 -1.24 24.38
C THR A 44 14.90 -1.36 24.59
N GLU A 45 14.16 -0.32 24.96
CA GLU A 45 12.68 -0.38 25.06
C GLU A 45 11.99 -0.52 23.68
N PHE A 46 12.65 -1.16 22.71
CA PHE A 46 12.20 -1.36 21.35
C PHE A 46 11.47 -2.70 21.24
N ASP A 47 10.15 -2.63 21.06
CA ASP A 47 9.28 -3.81 20.93
C ASP A 47 9.55 -4.51 19.59
N TYR A 48 10.49 -5.47 19.59
CA TYR A 48 10.77 -6.27 18.40
C TYR A 48 9.53 -7.07 18.02
N PRO A 49 9.03 -6.98 16.77
CA PRO A 49 7.76 -7.57 16.42
C PRO A 49 7.85 -9.11 16.48
N LYS A 50 7.30 -9.68 17.56
CA LYS A 50 7.19 -11.13 17.81
C LYS A 50 6.56 -11.81 16.59
N LEU A 51 6.92 -13.05 16.27
CA LEU A 51 6.44 -13.83 15.11
C LEU A 51 4.91 -13.78 14.82
N GLY A 52 4.06 -13.47 15.81
CA GLY A 52 2.63 -13.16 15.62
C GLY A 52 2.38 -11.92 14.75
N LEU A 53 3.23 -10.90 14.83
CA LEU A 53 3.27 -9.77 13.91
C LEU A 53 3.60 -10.20 12.49
N LYS A 54 4.40 -11.25 12.25
CA LYS A 54 4.69 -11.70 10.87
C LYS A 54 3.39 -12.12 10.16
N ARG A 55 2.50 -12.87 10.82
CA ARG A 55 1.18 -13.22 10.25
C ARG A 55 0.27 -12.00 10.10
N ALA A 56 0.20 -11.13 11.12
CA ALA A 56 -0.60 -9.91 11.06
C ALA A 56 -0.11 -8.95 9.96
N LEU A 57 1.20 -8.77 9.83
CA LEU A 57 1.85 -8.00 8.77
C LEU A 57 1.57 -8.61 7.41
N THR A 58 1.61 -9.94 7.25
CA THR A 58 1.21 -10.58 5.98
C THR A 58 -0.24 -10.27 5.61
N VAL A 59 -1.16 -10.28 6.58
CA VAL A 59 -2.58 -9.92 6.35
C VAL A 59 -2.74 -8.43 6.06
N ILE A 60 -2.00 -7.57 6.75
CA ILE A 60 -2.01 -6.11 6.52
C ILE A 60 -1.46 -5.81 5.12
N VAL A 61 -0.33 -6.40 4.75
CA VAL A 61 0.32 -6.23 3.44
C VAL A 61 -0.54 -6.77 2.31
N SER A 62 -1.24 -7.90 2.51
CA SER A 62 -2.17 -8.43 1.50
C SER A 62 -3.34 -7.48 1.27
N LYS A 63 -3.93 -6.92 2.34
CA LYS A 63 -5.00 -5.93 2.25
C LYS A 63 -4.53 -4.57 1.75
N LEU A 64 -3.30 -4.16 2.04
CA LEU A 64 -2.74 -2.89 1.58
C LEU A 64 -2.71 -2.82 0.06
N LYS A 65 -2.38 -3.93 -0.61
CA LYS A 65 -2.43 -4.02 -2.08
C LYS A 65 -3.84 -3.82 -2.62
N GLU A 66 -4.85 -4.38 -1.94
CA GLU A 66 -6.25 -4.21 -2.32
C GLU A 66 -6.69 -2.75 -2.14
N PHE A 67 -6.31 -2.12 -1.02
CA PHE A 67 -6.60 -0.71 -0.76
C PHE A 67 -5.89 0.22 -1.75
N GLN A 68 -4.62 -0.02 -2.06
CA GLN A 68 -3.89 0.74 -3.08
C GLN A 68 -4.58 0.65 -4.45
N ARG A 69 -5.02 -0.54 -4.84
CA ARG A 69 -5.78 -0.74 -6.08
C ARG A 69 -7.11 0.00 -6.05
N LEU A 70 -7.81 -0.03 -4.92
CA LEU A 70 -9.07 0.70 -4.76
C LEU A 70 -8.85 2.21 -4.87
N THR A 71 -7.87 2.76 -4.16
CA THR A 71 -7.49 4.18 -4.25
C THR A 71 -7.16 4.57 -5.69
N TRP A 72 -6.40 3.74 -6.41
CA TRP A 72 -6.12 3.96 -7.81
C TRP A 72 -7.38 4.05 -8.68
N ILE A 73 -8.34 3.12 -8.49
CA ILE A 73 -9.61 3.14 -9.22
C ILE A 73 -10.40 4.40 -8.89
N LEU A 74 -10.47 4.78 -7.62
CA LEU A 74 -11.20 5.98 -7.17
C LEU A 74 -10.58 7.27 -7.72
N GLN A 75 -9.25 7.33 -7.87
CA GLN A 75 -8.56 8.44 -8.52
C GLN A 75 -8.88 8.52 -10.02
N GLN A 76 -8.85 7.38 -10.73
CA GLN A 76 -9.05 7.34 -12.18
C GLN A 76 -10.50 7.53 -12.61
N GLN A 77 -11.46 7.15 -11.75
CA GLN A 77 -12.89 7.20 -12.03
C GLN A 77 -13.60 8.09 -11.00
N PRO A 78 -13.56 9.43 -11.17
CA PRO A 78 -14.11 10.38 -10.20
C PRO A 78 -15.62 10.22 -9.98
N ALA A 79 -16.34 9.56 -10.91
CA ALA A 79 -17.77 9.31 -10.81
C ALA A 79 -18.18 8.56 -9.52
N TYR A 80 -17.33 7.70 -8.95
CA TYR A 80 -17.63 7.01 -7.70
C TYR A 80 -17.66 7.97 -6.51
N LEU A 81 -16.66 8.84 -6.41
CA LEU A 81 -16.57 9.85 -5.35
C LEU A 81 -17.65 10.92 -5.53
N LEU A 82 -17.91 11.32 -6.77
CA LEU A 82 -18.99 12.24 -7.12
C LEU A 82 -20.35 11.72 -6.64
N ARG A 83 -20.64 10.44 -6.89
CA ARG A 83 -21.88 9.81 -6.43
C ARG A 83 -21.95 9.68 -4.90
N LEU A 84 -20.82 9.40 -4.24
CA LEU A 84 -20.74 9.36 -2.79
C LEU A 84 -21.06 10.73 -2.18
N LEU A 85 -20.34 11.76 -2.60
CA LEU A 85 -20.53 13.14 -2.13
C LEU A 85 -21.96 13.63 -2.39
N GLY A 86 -22.51 13.30 -3.57
CA GLY A 86 -23.88 13.68 -3.93
C GLY A 86 -25.00 12.91 -3.22
N ALA A 87 -24.71 11.78 -2.57
CA ALA A 87 -25.69 10.95 -1.87
C ALA A 87 -25.72 11.18 -0.35
N VAL A 88 -24.74 11.93 0.17
CA VAL A 88 -24.61 12.21 1.59
C VAL A 88 -25.45 13.41 1.97
N ASN A 89 -26.33 13.24 2.98
CA ASN A 89 -27.25 14.28 3.42
C ASN A 89 -27.00 14.76 4.86
N ARG A 90 -26.14 14.08 5.62
CA ARG A 90 -25.83 14.44 7.01
C ARG A 90 -24.48 15.19 7.06
N PRO A 91 -24.36 16.29 7.81
CA PRO A 91 -23.12 17.07 7.87
C PRO A 91 -21.87 16.25 8.23
N TRP A 92 -21.94 15.42 9.27
CA TRP A 92 -20.81 14.57 9.70
C TRP A 92 -20.41 13.52 8.66
N GLN A 93 -21.36 13.03 7.85
CA GLN A 93 -21.06 12.09 6.77
C GLN A 93 -20.37 12.80 5.61
N LEU A 94 -20.72 14.08 5.39
CA LEU A 94 -20.12 14.88 4.33
C LEU A 94 -18.67 15.20 4.70
N GLU A 95 -18.43 15.60 5.94
CA GLU A 95 -17.08 15.78 6.49
C GLU A 95 -16.23 14.52 6.31
N ALA A 96 -16.75 13.35 6.70
CA ALA A 96 -16.03 12.08 6.54
C ALA A 96 -15.78 11.73 5.06
N ALA A 97 -16.73 12.01 4.15
CA ALA A 97 -16.57 11.76 2.72
C ALA A 97 -15.55 12.72 2.08
N VAL A 98 -15.50 13.97 2.52
CA VAL A 98 -14.50 14.96 2.11
C VAL A 98 -13.12 14.55 2.60
N GLU A 99 -12.98 14.13 3.87
CA GLU A 99 -11.72 13.64 4.43
C GLU A 99 -11.22 12.40 3.66
N LEU A 100 -12.09 11.43 3.39
CA LEU A 100 -11.75 10.27 2.55
C LEU A 100 -11.27 10.69 1.15
N THR A 101 -11.94 11.69 0.56
CA THR A 101 -11.55 12.22 -0.76
C THR A 101 -10.17 12.88 -0.69
N GLN A 102 -9.89 13.66 0.34
CA GLN A 102 -8.57 14.26 0.56
C GLN A 102 -7.48 13.19 0.69
N GLN A 103 -7.75 12.11 1.44
CA GLN A 103 -6.80 11.00 1.58
C GLN A 103 -6.53 10.28 0.26
N ILE A 104 -7.56 10.10 -0.59
CA ILE A 104 -7.40 9.50 -1.92
C ILE A 104 -6.51 10.35 -2.83
N TYR A 105 -6.51 11.67 -2.66
CA TYR A 105 -5.72 12.62 -3.46
C TYR A 105 -4.57 13.28 -2.68
N ASN A 106 -4.09 12.65 -1.60
CA ASN A 106 -3.13 13.25 -0.67
C ASN A 106 -1.82 13.69 -1.35
N GLU A 107 -1.39 12.98 -2.39
CA GLU A 107 -0.18 13.28 -3.17
C GLU A 107 -0.43 14.34 -4.26
N ILE A 108 -1.12 15.43 -3.93
CA ILE A 108 -1.55 16.45 -4.91
C ILE A 108 -0.37 17.21 -5.56
N GLU A 109 0.82 17.09 -4.99
CA GLU A 109 2.07 17.60 -5.58
C GLU A 109 2.46 16.83 -6.86
N ASP A 110 2.04 15.57 -6.98
CA ASP A 110 2.20 14.79 -8.20
C ASP A 110 1.23 15.29 -9.28
N ASP A 111 1.77 15.58 -10.48
CA ASP A 111 1.00 16.13 -11.58
C ASP A 111 -0.17 15.24 -12.00
N ARG A 112 -0.02 13.91 -12.00
CA ARG A 112 -1.10 13.00 -12.37
C ARG A 112 -2.24 13.11 -11.35
N VAL A 113 -1.91 13.09 -10.07
CA VAL A 113 -2.90 13.19 -8.98
C VAL A 113 -3.60 14.54 -9.03
N ARG A 114 -2.86 15.64 -9.25
CA ARG A 114 -3.39 17.00 -9.40
C ARG A 114 -4.39 17.12 -10.54
N HIS A 115 -4.09 16.56 -11.70
CA HIS A 115 -4.99 16.60 -12.86
C HIS A 115 -6.26 15.77 -12.62
N LEU A 116 -6.14 14.59 -12.00
CA LEU A 116 -7.28 13.76 -11.64
C LEU A 116 -8.18 14.44 -10.58
N PHE A 117 -7.58 15.08 -9.58
CA PHE A 117 -8.32 15.87 -8.60
C PHE A 117 -9.03 17.06 -9.25
N THR A 118 -8.36 17.76 -10.17
CA THR A 118 -8.97 18.84 -10.96
C THR A 118 -10.16 18.34 -11.77
N ALA A 119 -10.09 17.13 -12.32
CA ALA A 119 -11.22 16.52 -13.02
C ALA A 119 -12.40 16.24 -12.07
N LEU A 120 -12.14 15.75 -10.86
CA LEU A 120 -13.17 15.57 -9.83
C LEU A 120 -13.84 16.91 -9.46
N LEU A 121 -13.06 17.96 -9.22
CA LEU A 121 -13.58 19.30 -8.89
C LEU A 121 -14.45 19.87 -10.02
N ARG A 122 -14.05 19.68 -11.28
CA ARG A 122 -14.87 20.09 -12.43
C ARG A 122 -16.21 19.36 -12.47
N CYS A 123 -16.21 18.05 -12.17
CA CYS A 123 -17.45 17.27 -12.11
C CYS A 123 -18.36 17.71 -10.95
N LEU A 124 -17.79 17.99 -9.77
CA LEU A 124 -18.52 18.52 -8.63
C LEU A 124 -19.14 19.88 -8.93
N ALA A 125 -18.34 20.81 -9.46
CA ALA A 125 -18.84 22.13 -9.86
C ALA A 125 -19.99 22.00 -10.86
N LYS A 126 -19.87 21.10 -11.85
CA LYS A 126 -20.95 20.84 -12.81
C LYS A 126 -22.22 20.32 -12.12
N GLN A 127 -22.08 19.34 -11.22
CA GLN A 127 -23.23 18.77 -10.49
C GLN A 127 -23.93 19.82 -9.61
N GLU A 128 -23.17 20.67 -8.94
CA GLU A 128 -23.75 21.75 -8.13
C GLU A 128 -24.43 22.81 -9.01
N THR A 129 -23.85 23.18 -10.15
CA THR A 129 -24.52 24.07 -11.11
C THR A 129 -25.80 23.49 -11.71
N GLU A 130 -25.87 22.17 -11.88
CA GLU A 130 -27.09 21.48 -12.35
C GLU A 130 -28.18 21.43 -11.27
N ARG A 131 -27.80 21.50 -9.99
CA ARG A 131 -28.72 21.50 -8.84
C ARG A 131 -29.18 22.90 -8.43
N ALA A 132 -28.35 23.91 -8.70
CA ALA A 132 -28.62 25.29 -8.32
C ALA A 132 -29.75 25.90 -9.17
N GLU A 133 -30.71 26.54 -8.50
CA GLU A 133 -31.81 27.26 -9.17
C GLU A 133 -31.31 28.57 -9.80
N ASN A 134 -30.24 29.16 -9.24
CA ASN A 134 -29.67 30.43 -9.69
C ASN A 134 -28.19 30.56 -9.27
N LEU A 135 -27.44 31.46 -9.91
CA LEU A 135 -25.99 31.59 -9.73
C LEU A 135 -25.59 31.82 -8.25
N PHE A 136 -26.42 32.53 -7.48
CA PHE A 136 -26.13 32.88 -6.10
C PHE A 136 -26.30 31.69 -5.14
N THR A 137 -27.22 30.77 -5.41
CA THR A 137 -27.36 29.54 -4.61
C THR A 137 -26.14 28.62 -4.65
N CYS A 138 -25.25 28.76 -5.66
CA CYS A 138 -23.97 28.03 -5.68
C CYS A 138 -22.92 28.56 -4.69
N PHE A 139 -23.11 29.78 -4.15
CA PHE A 139 -22.13 30.46 -3.31
C PHE A 139 -22.63 30.68 -1.87
N ASP A 140 -23.87 30.31 -1.56
CA ASP A 140 -24.37 30.33 -0.19
C ASP A 140 -23.89 29.06 0.56
N PRO A 141 -23.13 29.22 1.66
CA PRO A 141 -22.53 28.11 2.40
C PRO A 141 -23.52 27.24 3.18
#